data_AF-A0A938FT73-F1
#
_entry.id   AF-A0A938FT73-F1
#
_cell.length_a   1.000
_cell.length_b   1.000
_cell.length_c   1.000
_cell.angle_alpha   90.00
_cell.angle_beta   90.00
_cell.angle_gamma   90.00
#
_symmetry.space_group_name_H-M   'P 1'
#
loop_
_entity.id
_entity.type
_entity.pdbx_description
1 polymer ?
#
loop_
_entity_poly.entity_id
_entity_poly.type
_entity_poly.pdbx_seq_one_letter_code
_entity_poly.pdbx_strand_id
1 'polypeptide(L)'
;MQRRFRPGSGKRALDAKARAFLDEAAAQAPVSDPLDRIPAPALREMFNPPVREWERPLAPVARVEDLRIPGPAGEIPVRIYTPEGEPPFPALVYFHGGGWVLCDLDTHEGPCRDLANLAGSKVVAVDYRLAPEHRFPAAVEDCLAAT
;
A
#
# COMPACT_ATOMS: atom_id res chain seq x y z
N MET A 1 -34.98 -22.69 7.68
CA MET A 1 -33.96 -23.42 8.46
C MET A 1 -32.78 -22.49 8.71
N GLN A 2 -32.82 -21.70 9.80
CA GLN A 2 -31.81 -20.67 10.10
C GLN A 2 -30.62 -21.31 10.80
N ARG A 3 -29.41 -21.22 10.21
CA ARG A 3 -28.17 -21.60 10.88
C ARG A 3 -27.87 -20.54 11.96
N ARG A 4 -28.10 -20.88 13.23
CA ARG A 4 -27.67 -20.06 14.37
C ARG A 4 -26.14 -20.01 14.40
N PHE A 5 -25.58 -18.80 14.32
CA PHE A 5 -24.17 -18.55 14.66
C PHE A 5 -23.98 -18.88 16.16
N ARG A 6 -23.12 -19.85 16.46
CA ARG A 6 -22.68 -20.10 17.84
C ARG A 6 -21.37 -19.33 18.06
N PRO A 7 -21.30 -18.36 18.99
CA PRO A 7 -20.04 -17.74 19.32
C PRO A 7 -19.15 -18.78 20.00
N GLY A 8 -18.02 -19.11 19.38
CA GLY A 8 -17.02 -20.00 19.97
C GLY A 8 -16.39 -19.33 21.19
N SER A 9 -16.44 -20.00 22.34
CA SER A 9 -15.94 -19.55 23.65
C SER A 9 -14.43 -19.69 23.82
N GLY A 10 -13.64 -19.48 22.76
CA GLY A 10 -12.17 -19.57 22.80
C GLY A 10 -11.54 -18.32 22.20
N LYS A 11 -10.59 -17.70 22.90
CA LYS A 11 -9.68 -16.73 22.27
C LYS A 11 -9.05 -17.45 21.06
N ARG A 12 -9.33 -16.99 19.84
CA ARG A 12 -8.64 -17.56 18.67
C ARG A 12 -7.16 -17.26 18.85
N ALA A 13 -6.34 -18.30 18.89
CA ALA A 13 -4.90 -18.15 18.94
C ALA A 13 -4.44 -17.43 17.66
N LEU A 14 -3.47 -16.51 17.80
CA LEU A 14 -2.81 -15.91 16.64
C LEU A 14 -1.92 -16.96 15.97
N ASP A 15 -1.72 -16.81 14.65
CA ASP A 15 -0.67 -17.53 13.94
C ASP A 15 0.69 -17.32 14.64
N ALA A 16 1.53 -18.36 14.67
CA ALA A 16 2.80 -18.31 15.40
C ALA A 16 3.75 -17.23 14.88
N LYS A 17 3.77 -17.00 13.56
CA LYS A 17 4.60 -15.93 12.96
C LYS A 17 4.05 -14.56 13.30
N ALA A 18 2.72 -14.39 13.23
CA ALA A 18 2.07 -13.14 13.61
C ALA A 18 2.30 -12.83 15.10
N ARG A 19 2.25 -13.84 15.98
CA ARG A 19 2.58 -13.68 17.41
C ARG A 19 4.02 -13.23 17.60
N ALA A 20 4.97 -13.95 17.01
CA ALA A 20 6.39 -13.62 17.13
C ALA A 20 6.71 -12.20 16.65
N PHE A 21 6.14 -11.80 15.51
CA PHE A 21 6.27 -10.44 14.98
C PHE A 21 5.75 -9.38 15.96
N LEU A 22 4.56 -9.59 16.54
CA LEU A 22 3.98 -8.65 17.51
C LEU A 22 4.82 -8.58 18.80
N ASP A 23 5.36 -9.70 19.26
CA ASP A 23 6.19 -9.76 20.46
C ASP A 23 7.52 -9.01 20.23
N GLU A 24 8.13 -9.18 19.05
CA GLU A 24 9.32 -8.43 18.64
C GLU A 24 9.03 -6.92 18.50
N ALA A 25 7.96 -6.57 17.80
CA ALA A 25 7.55 -5.17 17.62
C ALA A 25 7.26 -4.49 18.96
N ALA A 26 6.59 -5.18 19.90
CA ALA A 26 6.33 -4.66 21.23
C ALA A 26 7.60 -4.46 22.07
N ALA A 27 8.63 -5.28 21.86
CA ALA A 27 9.92 -5.13 22.55
C ALA A 27 10.74 -3.94 22.04
N GLN A 28 10.51 -3.51 20.79
CA GLN A 28 11.25 -2.43 20.13
C GLN A 28 10.44 -1.12 20.04
N ALA A 29 9.13 -1.16 20.31
CA ALA A 29 8.24 -0.02 20.16
C ALA A 29 8.63 1.08 21.16
N PRO A 30 9.06 2.28 20.70
CA PRO A 30 9.09 3.42 21.59
C PRO A 30 7.66 3.70 22.06
N VAL A 31 7.51 4.09 23.33
CA VAL A 31 6.27 4.74 23.78
C VAL A 31 6.14 6.02 22.96
N SER A 32 5.28 5.98 21.95
CA SER A 32 5.00 7.11 21.06
C SER A 32 3.64 7.68 21.41
N ASP A 33 3.47 8.97 21.14
CA ASP A 33 2.14 9.57 21.19
C ASP A 33 1.19 8.78 20.28
N PRO A 34 -0.10 8.66 20.66
CA PRO A 34 -1.13 8.16 19.75
C PRO A 34 -1.00 8.80 18.37
N LEU A 35 -1.08 8.00 17.31
CA LEU A 35 -0.81 8.45 15.94
C LEU A 35 -1.67 9.65 15.51
N ASP A 36 -2.88 9.78 16.07
CA ASP A 36 -3.81 10.89 15.83
C ASP A 36 -3.32 12.25 16.39
N ARG A 37 -2.25 12.27 17.18
CA ARG A 37 -1.65 13.48 17.75
C ARG A 37 -0.39 13.95 17.01
N ILE A 38 0.14 13.13 16.11
CA ILE A 38 1.34 13.46 15.34
C ILE A 38 0.90 14.10 14.00
N PRO A 39 1.45 15.27 13.62
CA PRO A 39 1.15 15.86 12.31
C PRO A 39 1.47 14.89 11.15
N ALA A 40 0.61 14.85 10.14
CA ALA A 40 0.74 13.90 9.04
C ALA A 40 2.10 13.92 8.31
N PRO A 41 2.74 15.08 8.05
CA PRO A 41 4.09 15.08 7.50
C PRO A 41 5.11 14.33 8.37
N ALA A 42 5.06 14.53 9.69
CA ALA A 42 5.95 13.85 10.63
C ALA A 42 5.64 12.34 10.72
N LEU A 43 4.36 11.94 10.61
CA LEU A 43 4.01 10.52 10.49
C LEU A 43 4.61 9.90 9.23
N ARG A 44 4.52 10.56 8.06
CA ARG A 44 5.10 10.05 6.81
C ARG A 44 6.61 9.91 6.91
N GLU A 45 7.31 10.87 7.51
CA GLU A 45 8.76 10.79 7.77
C GLU A 45 9.13 9.64 8.70
N MET A 46 8.29 9.33 9.69
CA MET A 46 8.52 8.24 10.64
C MET A 46 8.21 6.86 10.03
N PHE A 47 7.15 6.74 9.22
CA PHE A 47 6.65 5.45 8.75
C PHE A 47 7.14 5.05 7.36
N ASN A 48 7.23 5.97 6.40
CA ASN A 48 7.51 5.60 5.01
C ASN A 48 8.94 5.03 4.82
N PRO A 49 10.02 5.60 5.38
CA PRO A 49 11.36 5.08 5.16
C PRO A 49 11.58 3.64 5.68
N PRO A 50 11.16 3.27 6.90
CA PRO A 50 11.26 1.88 7.36
C PRO A 50 10.47 0.90 6.48
N VAL A 51 9.29 1.30 6.00
CA VAL A 51 8.47 0.46 5.09
C VAL A 51 9.22 0.23 3.78
N ARG A 52 9.79 1.29 3.18
CA ARG A 52 10.59 1.17 1.94
C ARG A 52 11.79 0.23 2.11
N GLU A 53 12.40 0.20 3.29
CA GLU A 53 13.52 -0.70 3.58
C GLU A 53 13.04 -2.15 3.79
N TRP A 54 11.90 -2.34 4.45
CA TRP A 54 11.31 -3.66 4.64
C TRP A 54 10.98 -4.35 3.31
N GLU A 55 10.54 -3.60 2.30
CA GLU A 55 10.23 -4.15 0.98
C GLU A 55 11.46 -4.53 0.13
N ARG A 56 12.69 -4.43 0.67
CA ARG A 56 13.92 -4.79 -0.05
C ARG A 56 14.36 -6.23 0.23
N PRO A 57 15.04 -6.90 -0.74
CA PRO A 57 15.38 -6.42 -2.07
C PRO A 57 14.18 -6.46 -3.03
N LEU A 58 14.16 -5.52 -3.98
CA LEU A 58 13.12 -5.43 -4.98
C LEU A 58 13.29 -6.50 -6.06
N ALA A 59 12.21 -7.22 -6.39
CA ALA A 59 12.22 -8.15 -7.50
C ALA A 59 12.49 -7.43 -8.83
N PRO A 60 13.35 -7.98 -9.72
CA PRO A 60 13.52 -7.42 -11.06
C PRO A 60 12.22 -7.54 -11.85
N VAL A 61 11.95 -6.54 -12.69
CA VAL A 61 10.88 -6.52 -13.68
C VAL A 61 11.46 -5.95 -14.97
N ALA A 62 10.87 -6.26 -16.12
CA ALA A 62 11.39 -5.85 -17.42
C ALA A 62 11.50 -4.32 -17.56
N ARG A 63 10.53 -3.58 -16.99
CA ARG A 63 10.51 -2.12 -17.07
C ARG A 63 9.78 -1.48 -15.89
N VAL A 64 10.27 -0.33 -15.45
CA VAL A 64 9.58 0.58 -14.53
C VAL A 64 9.51 1.96 -15.16
N GLU A 65 8.34 2.57 -15.14
CA GLU A 65 8.07 3.87 -15.77
C GLU A 65 7.25 4.78 -14.87
N ASP A 66 7.73 5.99 -14.65
CA ASP A 66 6.96 7.04 -13.97
C ASP A 66 6.26 7.91 -15.01
N LEU A 67 4.94 8.02 -14.90
CA LEU A 67 4.10 8.82 -15.78
C LEU A 67 3.17 9.72 -14.96
N ARG A 68 2.47 10.60 -15.66
CA ARG A 68 1.40 11.43 -15.12
C ARG A 68 0.17 11.27 -15.98
N ILE A 69 -1.00 11.11 -15.35
CA ILE A 69 -2.30 11.00 -16.03
C ILE A 69 -3.21 12.17 -15.62
N PRO A 70 -4.17 12.58 -16.46
CA PRO A 70 -5.14 13.60 -16.08
C PRO A 70 -6.00 13.14 -14.89
N GLY A 71 -6.23 14.03 -13.92
CA GLY A 71 -7.09 13.80 -12.77
C GLY A 71 -8.01 14.99 -12.47
N PRO A 72 -8.93 14.87 -11.50
CA PRO A 72 -9.98 15.85 -11.24
C PRO A 72 -9.46 17.18 -10.67
N ALA A 73 -8.26 17.20 -10.08
CA ALA A 73 -7.66 18.39 -9.48
C ALA A 73 -6.22 18.66 -9.97
N GLY A 74 -5.85 18.10 -11.13
CA GLY A 74 -4.49 18.15 -11.65
C GLY A 74 -4.03 16.77 -12.12
N GLU A 75 -2.76 16.66 -12.51
CA GLU A 75 -2.19 15.39 -12.91
C GLU A 75 -1.96 14.46 -11.71
N ILE A 76 -2.25 13.17 -11.88
CA ILE A 76 -2.01 12.11 -10.89
C ILE A 76 -0.73 11.38 -11.30
N PRO A 77 0.32 11.34 -10.45
CA PRO A 77 1.49 10.51 -10.71
C PRO A 77 1.14 9.03 -10.65
N VAL A 78 1.71 8.25 -11.57
CA VAL A 78 1.60 6.79 -11.58
C VAL A 78 2.96 6.16 -11.87
N ARG A 79 3.19 4.96 -11.33
CA ARG A 79 4.36 4.13 -11.68
C ARG A 79 3.89 2.82 -12.27
N ILE A 80 4.37 2.48 -13.46
CA ILE A 80 4.02 1.25 -14.17
C ILE A 80 5.16 0.25 -14.06
N TYR A 81 4.85 -0.94 -13.57
CA TYR A 81 5.75 -2.09 -13.53
C TYR A 81 5.33 -3.07 -14.61
N THR A 82 6.23 -3.36 -15.55
CA THR A 82 5.99 -4.34 -16.64
C THR A 82 6.78 -5.60 -16.33
N PRO A 83 6.12 -6.78 -16.25
CA PRO A 83 6.81 -8.04 -16.03
C PRO A 83 7.61 -8.48 -17.26
N GLU A 84 8.49 -9.45 -17.07
CA GLU A 84 9.14 -10.14 -18.19
C GLU A 84 8.10 -10.94 -19.02
N GLY A 85 8.35 -11.08 -20.33
CA GLY A 85 7.50 -11.85 -21.25
C GLY A 85 7.10 -11.08 -22.50
N GLU A 86 6.20 -11.68 -23.30
CA GLU A 86 5.72 -11.11 -24.56
C GLU A 86 4.31 -10.49 -24.39
N PRO A 87 4.06 -9.29 -24.91
CA PRO A 87 2.75 -8.63 -24.85
C PRO A 87 1.70 -9.33 -25.74
N PRO A 88 0.40 -9.05 -25.54
CA PRO A 88 -0.18 -8.08 -24.61
C PRO A 88 -0.25 -8.59 -23.17
N PHE A 89 -0.05 -7.68 -22.22
CA PHE A 89 -0.21 -7.96 -20.79
C PHE A 89 -1.58 -7.48 -20.31
N PRO A 90 -2.28 -8.23 -19.44
CA PRO A 90 -3.36 -7.67 -18.63
C PRO A 90 -2.85 -6.55 -17.73
N ALA A 91 -3.75 -5.66 -17.31
CA ALA A 91 -3.44 -4.54 -16.44
C ALA A 91 -4.09 -4.69 -15.05
N LEU A 92 -3.34 -4.35 -14.00
CA LEU A 92 -3.78 -4.24 -12.62
C LEU A 92 -3.53 -2.81 -12.16
N VAL A 93 -4.57 -2.09 -11.74
CA VAL A 93 -4.43 -0.78 -11.11
C VAL A 93 -4.30 -0.98 -9.59
N TYR A 94 -3.24 -0.43 -9.01
CA TYR A 94 -2.90 -0.61 -7.60
C TYR A 94 -3.00 0.70 -6.83
N PHE A 95 -3.71 0.66 -5.70
CA PHE A 95 -3.82 1.77 -4.76
C PHE A 95 -3.16 1.38 -3.45
N HIS A 96 -2.13 2.12 -3.06
CA HIS A 96 -1.37 1.81 -1.84
C HIS A 96 -2.22 1.95 -0.57
N GLY A 97 -1.80 1.27 0.50
CA GLY A 97 -2.40 1.40 1.83
C GLY A 97 -2.02 2.71 2.54
N GLY A 98 -2.13 2.74 3.88
CA GLY A 98 -1.72 3.90 4.68
C GLY A 98 -2.86 4.81 5.14
N GLY A 99 -4.10 4.33 5.07
CA GLY A 99 -5.26 5.03 5.65
C GLY A 99 -5.55 6.40 5.03
N TRP A 100 -5.20 6.59 3.75
CA TRP A 100 -5.31 7.86 3.01
C TRP A 100 -4.41 8.99 3.53
N VAL A 101 -3.46 8.69 4.42
CA VAL A 101 -2.59 9.69 5.08
C VAL A 101 -1.11 9.35 4.89
N LEU A 102 -0.76 8.08 4.92
CA LEU A 102 0.61 7.57 4.83
C LEU A 102 0.88 6.94 3.46
N CYS A 103 2.12 6.48 3.29
CA CYS A 103 2.58 5.75 2.12
C CYS A 103 2.62 6.60 0.84
N ASP A 104 3.17 5.99 -0.20
CA ASP A 104 3.44 6.54 -1.54
C ASP A 104 3.87 5.38 -2.47
N LEU A 105 4.20 5.70 -3.72
CA LEU A 105 4.68 4.73 -4.71
C LEU A 105 5.90 3.91 -4.23
N ASP A 106 6.83 4.51 -3.51
CA ASP A 106 8.07 3.84 -3.08
C ASP A 106 7.79 2.84 -1.95
N THR A 107 6.87 3.16 -1.03
CA THR A 107 6.50 2.25 0.08
C THR A 107 5.87 0.94 -0.38
N HIS A 108 5.34 0.87 -1.61
CA HIS A 108 4.68 -0.32 -2.16
C HIS A 108 5.34 -0.81 -3.45
N GLU A 109 6.58 -0.40 -3.71
CA GLU A 109 7.29 -0.82 -4.92
C GLU A 109 7.59 -2.33 -4.94
N GLY A 110 8.03 -2.90 -3.81
CA GLY A 110 8.26 -4.34 -3.68
C GLY A 110 7.01 -5.17 -4.02
N PRO A 111 5.87 -4.94 -3.33
CA PRO A 111 4.63 -5.64 -3.60
C PRO A 111 4.12 -5.45 -5.03
N CYS A 112 4.27 -4.25 -5.62
CA CYS A 112 3.86 -4.03 -7.01
C CYS A 112 4.71 -4.82 -8.02
N ARG A 113 6.02 -4.93 -7.79
CA ARG A 113 6.92 -5.75 -8.62
C ARG A 113 6.60 -7.24 -8.48
N ASP A 114 6.36 -7.69 -7.26
CA ASP A 114 5.96 -9.08 -6.99
C ASP A 114 4.63 -9.41 -7.66
N LEU A 115 3.64 -8.51 -7.56
CA LEU A 115 2.35 -8.67 -8.25
C LEU A 115 2.52 -8.71 -9.76
N ALA A 116 3.35 -7.84 -10.34
CA ALA A 116 3.58 -7.83 -11.79
C ALA A 116 4.12 -9.18 -12.27
N ASN A 117 5.13 -9.71 -11.58
CA ASN A 117 5.76 -10.98 -11.92
C ASN A 117 4.86 -12.20 -11.66
N LEU A 118 4.23 -12.27 -10.49
CA LEU A 118 3.40 -13.42 -10.10
C LEU A 118 2.09 -13.50 -10.89
N ALA A 119 1.51 -12.35 -11.25
CA ALA A 119 0.27 -12.30 -12.02
C ALA A 119 0.50 -12.17 -13.54
N GLY A 120 1.75 -12.01 -14.00
CA GLY A 120 2.06 -11.77 -15.42
C GLY A 120 1.33 -10.54 -15.98
N SER A 121 1.16 -9.51 -15.16
CA SER A 121 0.33 -8.33 -15.46
C SER A 121 1.16 -7.05 -15.35
N LYS A 122 0.84 -6.04 -16.17
CA LYS A 122 1.31 -4.67 -15.90
C LYS A 122 0.63 -4.16 -14.63
N VAL A 123 1.41 -3.69 -13.67
CA VAL A 123 0.88 -3.03 -12.46
C VAL A 123 1.03 -1.53 -12.61
N VAL A 124 -0.08 -0.80 -12.54
CA VAL A 124 -0.13 0.67 -12.55
C VAL A 124 -0.42 1.12 -11.12
N ALA A 125 0.62 1.51 -10.38
CA ALA A 125 0.49 2.06 -9.03
C ALA A 125 0.15 3.54 -9.09
N VAL A 126 -0.81 3.99 -8.30
CA VAL A 126 -1.37 5.35 -8.33
C VAL A 126 -1.01 6.12 -7.06
N ASP A 127 -0.42 7.30 -7.23
CA ASP A 127 -0.03 8.22 -6.16
C ASP A 127 -1.16 9.24 -5.90
N TYR A 128 -2.26 8.75 -5.35
CA TYR A 128 -3.46 9.55 -5.11
C TYR A 128 -3.22 10.62 -4.02
N ARG A 129 -3.99 11.72 -4.05
CA ARG A 129 -3.89 12.80 -3.05
C ARG A 129 -4.17 12.30 -1.63
N LEU A 130 -3.34 12.72 -0.68
CA LEU A 130 -3.44 12.31 0.73
C LEU A 130 -4.11 13.37 1.62
N ALA A 131 -4.78 12.89 2.66
CA ALA A 131 -5.21 13.69 3.79
C ALA A 131 -4.04 13.96 4.75
N PRO A 132 -4.09 15.04 5.54
CA PRO A 132 -5.17 16.02 5.70
C PRO A 132 -5.20 17.14 4.65
N GLU A 133 -4.20 17.25 3.78
CA GLU A 133 -4.08 18.29 2.76
C GLU A 133 -5.24 18.20 1.76
N HIS A 134 -5.62 16.97 1.41
CA HIS A 134 -6.74 16.66 0.55
C HIS A 134 -7.66 15.68 1.26
N ARG A 135 -8.65 16.23 1.99
CA ARG A 135 -9.63 15.42 2.73
C ARG A 135 -10.51 14.61 1.78
N PHE A 136 -11.16 13.59 2.34
CA PHE A 136 -12.21 12.85 1.65
C PHE A 136 -13.19 13.83 0.95
N PRO A 137 -13.54 13.61 -0.32
CA PRO A 137 -13.33 12.39 -1.12
C PRO A 137 -12.09 12.38 -2.04
N ALA A 138 -11.15 13.31 -1.91
CA ALA A 138 -10.08 13.54 -2.91
C ALA A 138 -9.33 12.29 -3.37
N ALA A 139 -8.85 11.45 -2.44
CA ALA A 139 -8.14 10.22 -2.77
C ALA A 139 -9.00 9.25 -3.60
N VAL A 140 -10.28 9.11 -3.23
CA VAL A 140 -11.22 8.21 -3.93
C VAL A 140 -11.52 8.73 -5.33
N GLU A 141 -11.64 10.04 -5.50
CA GLU A 141 -11.83 10.66 -6.81
C GLU A 141 -10.62 10.44 -7.73
N ASP A 142 -9.39 10.55 -7.19
CA ASP A 142 -8.17 10.27 -7.96
C ASP A 142 -8.10 8.79 -8.35
N CYS A 143 -8.40 7.88 -7.42
CA CYS A 143 -8.43 6.45 -7.71
C CYS A 143 -9.46 6.09 -8.78
N LEU A 144 -10.65 6.70 -8.73
CA LEU A 144 -11.69 6.48 -9.75
C LEU A 144 -11.29 7.07 -11.10
N ALA A 145 -10.63 8.23 -11.13
CA ALA A 145 -10.15 8.83 -12.38
C ALA A 145 -9.03 8.02 -13.05
N ALA A 146 -8.31 7.19 -12.27
CA ALA A 146 -7.24 6.32 -12.75
C ALA A 146 -7.73 4.97 -13.31
N THR A 147 -9.04 4.70 -13.33
CA THR A 147 -9.65 3.44 -13.81
C THR A 147 -10.60 3.67 -14.98
#